data_AF-A0A2I0F8Z9-F1
#
_entry.id   AF-A0A2I0F8Z9-F1
#
_cell.length_a   1.000
_cell.length_b   1.000
_cell.length_c   1.000
_cell.angle_alpha   90.00
_cell.angle_beta   90.00
_cell.angle_gamma   90.00
#
_symmetry.space_group_name_H-M   'P 1'
#
loop_
_entity.id
_entity.type
_entity.pdbx_description
1 polymer ?
#
loop_
_entity_poly.entity_id
_entity_poly.type
_entity_poly.pdbx_seq_one_letter_code
_entity_poly.pdbx_strand_id
1 'polypeptide(L)'
;MEQVQAAAESIAQIHALFGNSRIGSVYDSLDFDMRKTLCFAAGLKQRNIDMKLSQFDHIEKVKLHHAINSLEPVIGKLAGHPINEFK
;
A
#
# COMPACT_ATOMS: atom_id res chain seq x y z
N MET A 1 -11.59 -32.92 19.41
CA MET A 1 -11.65 -32.21 18.11
C MET A 1 -12.11 -30.77 18.27
N GLU A 2 -12.98 -30.42 19.23
CA GLU A 2 -13.45 -29.03 19.45
C GLU A 2 -12.37 -28.01 19.82
N GLN A 3 -11.37 -28.40 20.62
CA GLN A 3 -10.36 -27.46 21.12
C GLN A 3 -9.43 -26.90 20.02
N VAL A 4 -9.20 -27.67 18.96
CA VAL A 4 -8.35 -27.27 17.82
C VAL A 4 -9.09 -26.27 16.92
N GLN A 5 -10.42 -26.43 16.78
CA GLN A 5 -11.26 -25.54 16.01
C GLN A 5 -11.36 -24.14 16.65
N ALA A 6 -11.55 -24.08 17.97
CA ALA A 6 -11.62 -22.82 18.73
C ALA A 6 -10.28 -22.04 18.71
N ALA A 7 -9.15 -22.74 18.73
CA ALA A 7 -7.83 -22.13 18.61
C ALA A 7 -7.60 -21.56 17.20
N ALA A 8 -7.99 -22.27 16.15
CA ALA A 8 -7.90 -21.79 14.77
C ALA A 8 -8.77 -20.54 14.53
N GLU A 9 -9.97 -20.51 15.10
CA GLU A 9 -10.88 -19.36 15.03
C GLU A 9 -10.34 -18.15 15.80
N SER A 10 -9.75 -18.36 16.99
CA SER A 10 -9.09 -17.29 17.75
C SER A 10 -7.88 -16.72 17.01
N ILE A 11 -7.07 -17.57 16.37
CA ILE A 11 -5.94 -17.12 15.54
C ILE A 11 -6.44 -16.37 14.30
N ALA A 12 -7.50 -16.83 13.66
CA ALA A 12 -8.11 -16.13 12.52
C ALA A 12 -8.67 -14.76 12.93
N GLN A 13 -9.28 -14.65 14.11
CA GLN A 13 -9.76 -13.37 14.65
C GLN A 13 -8.61 -12.44 15.02
N ILE A 14 -7.53 -12.94 15.62
CA ILE A 14 -6.31 -12.16 15.88
C ILE A 14 -5.69 -11.70 14.56
N HIS A 15 -5.56 -12.57 13.56
CA HIS A 15 -5.12 -12.16 12.22
C HIS A 15 -6.07 -11.18 11.54
N ALA A 16 -7.37 -11.23 11.80
CA ALA A 16 -8.33 -10.23 11.29
C ALA A 16 -8.17 -8.88 12.03
N LEU A 17 -7.86 -8.90 13.32
CA LEU A 17 -7.66 -7.71 14.16
C LEU A 17 -6.30 -7.03 13.91
N PHE A 18 -5.24 -7.81 13.65
CA PHE A 18 -3.87 -7.32 13.44
C PHE A 18 -3.41 -7.36 11.98
N GLY A 19 -4.18 -7.99 11.07
CA GLY A 19 -3.85 -8.12 9.65
C GLY A 19 -4.07 -6.85 8.83
N ASN A 20 -4.76 -5.85 9.40
CA ASN A 20 -4.83 -4.51 8.81
C ASN A 20 -3.60 -3.71 9.25
N SER A 21 -2.52 -3.85 8.49
CA SER A 21 -1.38 -2.93 8.60
C SER A 21 -1.88 -1.50 8.44
N ARG A 22 -1.50 -0.60 9.36
CA ARG A 22 -1.79 0.84 9.26
C ARG A 22 -1.47 1.39 7.86
N ILE A 23 -0.36 0.94 7.27
CA ILE A 23 0.04 1.32 5.91
C ILE A 23 -0.84 0.69 4.85
N GLY A 24 -1.30 -0.55 5.05
CA GLY A 24 -2.31 -1.18 4.18
C GLY A 24 -3.59 -0.37 4.12
N SER A 25 -4.13 0.07 5.25
CA SER A 25 -5.33 0.92 5.29
C SER A 25 -5.13 2.26 4.59
N VAL A 26 -3.97 2.91 4.78
CA VAL A 26 -3.64 4.16 4.08
C VAL A 26 -3.60 3.93 2.58
N TYR A 27 -2.85 2.91 2.12
CA TYR A 27 -2.75 2.58 0.70
C TYR A 27 -4.11 2.25 0.08
N ASP A 28 -4.92 1.42 0.74
CA ASP A 28 -6.22 0.99 0.24
C ASP A 28 -7.25 2.14 0.22
N SER A 29 -7.05 3.19 1.01
CA SER A 29 -7.88 4.42 1.00
C SER A 29 -7.51 5.43 -0.08
N LEU A 30 -6.38 5.25 -0.77
CA LEU A 30 -5.97 6.14 -1.85
C LEU A 30 -6.95 6.08 -3.02
N ASP A 31 -7.18 7.23 -3.65
CA ASP A 31 -7.91 7.28 -4.91
C ASP A 31 -7.21 6.47 -6.01
N PHE A 32 -7.95 6.20 -7.09
CA PHE A 32 -7.47 5.37 -8.18
C PHE A 32 -6.21 5.96 -8.84
N ASP A 33 -6.15 7.27 -9.03
CA ASP A 33 -5.05 7.93 -9.72
C ASP A 33 -3.75 7.91 -8.92
N MET A 34 -3.85 8.04 -7.59
CA MET A 34 -2.71 7.93 -6.68
C MET A 34 -2.21 6.48 -6.63
N ARG A 35 -3.11 5.49 -6.54
CA ARG A 35 -2.70 4.07 -6.62
C ARG A 35 -2.03 3.75 -7.95
N LYS A 36 -2.60 4.22 -9.05
CA LYS A 36 -2.04 4.08 -10.40
C LYS A 36 -0.63 4.70 -10.48
N THR A 37 -0.46 5.90 -9.96
CA THR A 37 0.84 6.61 -9.96
C THR A 37 1.89 5.85 -9.16
N LEU A 38 1.55 5.39 -7.95
CA LEU A 38 2.47 4.62 -7.12
C LEU A 38 2.82 3.26 -7.75
N CYS A 39 1.84 2.54 -8.29
CA CYS A 39 2.08 1.28 -9.00
C CYS A 39 2.97 1.49 -10.23
N PHE A 40 2.73 2.55 -11.00
CA PHE A 40 3.57 2.90 -12.15
C PHE A 40 5.02 3.19 -11.75
N ALA A 41 5.22 4.04 -10.73
CA ALA A 41 6.55 4.36 -10.23
C ALA A 41 7.31 3.13 -9.69
N ALA A 42 6.58 2.15 -9.17
CA ALA A 42 7.12 0.88 -8.70
C ALA A 42 7.35 -0.17 -9.80
N GLY A 43 7.01 0.14 -11.06
CA GLY A 43 7.09 -0.82 -12.17
C GLY A 43 6.14 -2.01 -12.01
N LEU A 44 5.01 -1.80 -11.34
CA LEU A 44 3.97 -2.81 -11.13
C LEU A 44 2.98 -2.83 -12.30
N LYS A 45 2.21 -3.90 -12.40
CA LYS A 45 1.28 -4.12 -13.51
C LYS A 45 -0.08 -3.50 -13.21
N GLN A 46 -0.89 -3.31 -14.25
CA GLN A 46 -2.26 -2.79 -14.12
C GLN A 46 -3.10 -3.55 -13.09
N ARG A 47 -2.95 -4.88 -13.01
CA ARG A 47 -3.65 -5.72 -12.03
C ARG A 47 -3.46 -5.26 -10.58
N ASN A 48 -2.30 -4.66 -10.26
CA ASN A 48 -1.96 -4.27 -8.91
C ASN A 48 -2.74 -3.03 -8.45
N ILE A 49 -3.28 -2.22 -9.36
CA ILE A 49 -3.97 -0.96 -9.04
C ILE A 49 -5.30 -1.22 -8.33
N ASP A 50 -6.02 -2.25 -8.77
CA ASP A 50 -7.32 -2.64 -8.22
C ASP A 50 -7.21 -3.57 -7.00
N MET A 51 -5.98 -4.00 -6.66
CA MET A 51 -5.70 -4.89 -5.54
C MET A 51 -5.47 -4.11 -4.25
N LYS A 52 -5.89 -4.70 -3.13
CA LYS A 52 -5.49 -4.26 -1.79
C LYS A 52 -4.01 -4.55 -1.56
N LEU A 53 -3.34 -3.75 -0.73
CA LEU A 53 -1.93 -3.96 -0.41
C LEU A 53 -1.66 -5.35 0.18
N SER A 54 -2.60 -5.91 0.95
CA SER A 54 -2.48 -7.26 1.52
C SER A 54 -2.35 -8.35 0.46
N GLN A 55 -2.92 -8.13 -0.73
CA GLN A 55 -2.94 -9.08 -1.84
C GLN A 55 -1.64 -9.05 -2.67
N PHE A 56 -0.76 -8.08 -2.46
CA PHE A 56 0.53 -8.01 -3.14
C PHE A 56 1.46 -9.10 -2.60
N ASP A 57 2.25 -9.69 -3.47
CA ASP A 57 3.34 -10.56 -3.03
C ASP A 57 4.48 -9.76 -2.35
N HIS A 58 5.44 -10.47 -1.79
CA HIS A 58 6.54 -9.83 -1.07
C HIS A 58 7.41 -8.93 -1.98
N ILE A 59 7.67 -9.36 -3.22
CA ILE A 59 8.49 -8.61 -4.17
C ILE A 59 7.75 -7.35 -4.61
N GLU A 60 6.45 -7.46 -4.89
CA GLU A 60 5.58 -6.33 -5.24
C GLU A 60 5.55 -5.29 -4.11
N LYS A 61 5.45 -5.73 -2.85
CA LYS A 61 5.53 -4.86 -1.66
C LYS A 61 6.87 -4.14 -1.54
N VAL A 62 7.99 -4.84 -1.74
CA VAL A 62 9.34 -4.24 -1.70
C VAL A 62 9.50 -3.18 -2.79
N LYS A 63 9.05 -3.46 -4.02
CA LYS A 63 9.09 -2.50 -5.13
C LYS A 63 8.28 -1.24 -4.81
N LEU A 64 7.06 -1.42 -4.32
CA LEU A 64 6.19 -0.31 -3.93
C LEU A 64 6.83 0.54 -2.82
N HIS A 65 7.36 -0.10 -1.78
CA HIS A 65 8.05 0.57 -0.69
C HIS A 65 9.26 1.37 -1.17
N HIS A 66 10.09 0.81 -2.06
CA HIS A 66 11.23 1.52 -2.63
C HIS A 66 10.79 2.74 -3.46
N ALA A 67 9.75 2.59 -4.28
CA ALA A 67 9.23 3.68 -5.10
C ALA A 67 8.70 4.83 -4.24
N ILE A 68 7.88 4.53 -3.21
CA ILE A 68 7.36 5.55 -2.29
C ILE A 68 8.49 6.34 -1.63
N ASN A 69 9.49 5.64 -1.08
CA ASN A 69 10.63 6.32 -0.43
C ASN A 69 11.52 7.10 -1.40
N SER A 70 11.56 6.71 -2.67
CA SER A 70 12.29 7.46 -3.70
C SER A 70 11.53 8.74 -4.12
N LEU A 71 10.19 8.70 -4.10
CA LEU A 71 9.34 9.83 -4.45
C LEU A 71 9.21 10.85 -3.33
N GLU A 72 9.12 10.42 -2.07
CA GLU A 72 8.91 11.28 -0.90
C GLU A 72 9.81 12.54 -0.88
N PRO A 73 11.15 12.44 -1.01
CA PRO A 73 12.01 13.62 -0.91
C PRO A 73 11.92 14.54 -2.13
N VAL A 74 11.44 14.03 -3.27
CA VAL A 74 11.26 14.81 -4.51
C VAL A 74 9.93 15.55 -4.46
N ILE A 75 8.85 14.84 -4.13
CA ILE A 75 7.52 15.44 -4.00
C ILE A 75 7.54 16.49 -2.89
N GLY A 76 8.17 16.21 -1.75
CA GLY A 76 8.27 17.17 -0.64
C GLY A 76 8.98 18.48 -1.02
N LYS A 77 9.91 18.46 -1.98
CA LYS A 77 10.60 19.66 -2.48
C LYS A 77 9.82 20.45 -3.52
N LEU A 78 8.85 19.83 -4.18
CA LEU A 78 8.06 20.45 -5.25
C LEU A 78 6.67 20.90 -4.74
N ALA A 79 6.15 20.22 -3.72
CA ALA A 79 4.83 20.51 -3.16
C ALA A 79 4.79 21.87 -2.45
N GLY A 80 3.64 22.56 -2.53
CA GLY A 80 3.40 23.81 -1.80
C GLY A 80 3.95 25.08 -2.48
N HIS A 81 4.70 24.94 -3.57
CA HIS A 81 5.16 26.08 -4.36
C HIS A 81 4.03 26.64 -5.25
N PRO A 82 3.95 27.97 -5.44
CA PRO A 82 2.94 28.58 -6.30
C PRO A 82 3.17 28.24 -7.79
N ILE A 83 2.08 28.17 -8.56
CA ILE A 83 2.13 27.75 -9.98
C ILE A 83 3.05 28.62 -10.85
N ASN A 84 3.27 29.89 -10.48
CA ASN A 84 4.15 30.81 -11.20
C ASN A 84 5.66 30.48 -11.05
N GLU A 85 6.03 29.55 -10.16
CA GLU A 85 7.38 28.99 -10.05
C GLU A 85 7.62 27.81 -11.02
N PHE A 86 6.57 27.22 -11.57
CA PHE A 86 6.64 26.12 -12.55
C PHE A 86 6.68 26.64 -14.00
N LYS A 87 7.76 27.35 -14.34
CA LYS A 87 7.96 27.99 -15.65
C LYS A 87 8.52 27.05 -16.71
#